data_AF-A0A3D0PSU2-F1
#
_entry.id   AF-A0A3D0PSU2-F1
#
_cell.length_a   1.000
_cell.length_b   1.000
_cell.length_c   1.000
_cell.angle_alpha   90.00
_cell.angle_beta   90.00
_cell.angle_gamma   90.00
#
_symmetry.space_group_name_H-M   'P 1'
#
loop_
_entity.id
_entity.type
_entity.pdbx_description
1 polymer ?
#
loop_
_entity_poly.entity_id
_entity_poly.type
_entity_poly.pdbx_seq_one_letter_code
_entity_poly.pdbx_strand_id
1 'polypeptide(L)'
;MFKKAYEGGYAIGAFNVNNMEIIQGITEAAGELKAPVILQVSKGARAYANPTYLVKLVEAAVAENPDIPIVLHLDHGPSFEMCKACVDDGFTSVMFDGSSKPYEENIAEASKVVEYAHKYNVTVEAELGTLGGVEDEVSVEADKAMYTDPDQVQDFVSRTGVDSLAIAIGTSHGAYK
;
A
#
# COMPACT_ATOMS: atom_id res chain seq x y z
N MET A 1 11.06 4.77 6.40
CA MET A 1 10.44 6.01 5.91
C MET A 1 9.43 6.56 6.92
N PHE A 2 8.42 5.77 7.31
CA PHE A 2 7.37 6.18 8.27
C PHE A 2 7.87 6.69 9.62
N LYS A 3 8.88 6.06 10.24
CA LYS A 3 9.45 6.57 11.51
C LYS A 3 9.85 8.05 11.45
N LYS A 4 10.50 8.47 10.36
CA LYS A 4 10.90 9.88 10.17
C LYS A 4 9.68 10.79 10.00
N ALA A 5 8.63 10.31 9.32
CA ALA A 5 7.39 11.05 9.13
C ALA A 5 6.63 11.27 10.44
N TYR A 6 6.52 10.22 11.28
CA TYR A 6 5.96 10.32 12.62
C TYR A 6 6.74 11.28 13.52
N GLU A 7 8.06 11.14 13.59
CA GLU A 7 8.91 12.02 14.41
C GLU A 7 8.93 13.47 13.89
N GLY A 8 8.80 13.65 12.58
CA GLY A 8 8.80 14.96 11.92
C GLY A 8 7.43 15.63 11.83
N GLY A 9 6.34 14.95 12.20
CA GLY A 9 4.98 15.50 12.13
C GLY A 9 4.49 15.77 10.71
N TYR A 10 4.86 14.92 9.75
CA TYR A 10 4.43 15.04 8.35
C TYR A 10 3.89 13.71 7.81
N ALA A 11 3.15 13.76 6.69
CA ALA A 11 2.68 12.59 5.96
C ALA A 11 3.51 12.37 4.68
N ILE A 12 3.55 11.14 4.20
CA ILE A 12 4.17 10.77 2.93
C ILE A 12 3.06 10.51 1.93
N GLY A 13 3.15 11.11 0.74
CA GLY A 13 2.21 10.84 -0.33
C GLY A 13 2.44 9.47 -0.94
N ALA A 14 1.37 8.69 -1.08
CA ALA A 14 1.34 7.48 -1.87
C ALA A 14 0.49 7.74 -3.12
N PHE A 15 1.10 7.61 -4.30
CA PHE A 15 0.49 7.99 -5.56
C PHE A 15 0.43 6.78 -6.49
N ASN A 16 -0.74 6.47 -7.02
CA ASN A 16 -0.90 5.36 -7.95
C ASN A 16 -0.16 5.63 -9.27
N VAL A 17 0.53 4.61 -9.77
CA VAL A 17 1.26 4.67 -11.04
C VAL A 17 0.83 3.56 -12.00
N ASN A 18 0.72 3.91 -13.28
CA ASN A 18 0.27 2.98 -14.33
C ASN A 18 1.15 3.03 -15.59
N ASN A 19 1.99 4.04 -15.75
CA ASN A 19 2.85 4.24 -16.92
C ASN A 19 4.08 5.10 -16.58
N MET A 20 4.94 5.33 -17.56
CA MET A 20 6.18 6.09 -17.42
C MET A 20 5.94 7.56 -17.07
N GLU A 21 5.00 8.21 -17.77
CA GLU A 21 4.75 9.64 -17.64
C GLU A 21 4.26 10.01 -16.23
N ILE A 22 3.43 9.17 -15.61
CA ILE A 22 2.96 9.36 -14.23
C ILE A 22 4.13 9.20 -13.26
N ILE A 23 4.98 8.19 -13.43
CA ILE A 23 6.16 7.97 -12.58
C ILE A 23 7.09 9.18 -12.65
N GLN A 24 7.37 9.69 -13.85
CA GLN A 24 8.22 10.87 -14.05
C GLN A 24 7.61 12.10 -13.36
N GLY A 25 6.34 12.41 -13.60
CA GLY A 25 5.70 13.58 -13.00
C GLY A 25 5.69 13.55 -11.47
N ILE A 26 5.45 12.38 -10.86
CA ILE A 26 5.49 12.23 -9.39
C ILE A 26 6.92 12.40 -8.88
N THR A 27 7.90 11.74 -9.51
CA THR A 27 9.27 11.71 -8.99
C THR A 27 10.03 13.01 -9.23
N GLU A 28 9.77 13.71 -10.34
CA GLU A 28 10.25 15.07 -10.59
C GLU A 28 9.74 16.04 -9.49
N ALA A 29 8.43 16.05 -9.22
CA ALA A 29 7.87 16.90 -8.17
C ALA A 29 8.41 16.55 -6.78
N ALA A 30 8.53 15.26 -6.46
CA ALA A 30 9.13 14.81 -5.20
C ALA A 30 10.60 15.24 -5.08
N GLY A 31 11.36 15.17 -6.18
CA GLY A 31 12.76 15.59 -6.25
C GLY A 31 12.92 17.10 -6.02
N GLU A 32 12.11 17.93 -6.69
CA GLU A 32 12.10 19.39 -6.52
C GLU A 32 11.80 19.79 -5.06
N LEU A 33 10.85 19.09 -4.43
CA LEU A 33 10.44 19.35 -3.04
C LEU A 33 11.33 18.65 -2.01
N LYS A 34 12.29 17.82 -2.44
CA LYS A 34 13.12 16.97 -1.58
C LYS A 34 12.29 16.12 -0.62
N ALA A 35 11.18 15.58 -1.11
CA ALA A 35 10.21 14.86 -0.32
C ALA A 35 10.34 13.34 -0.53
N PRO A 36 10.17 12.53 0.53
CA PRO A 36 9.97 11.09 0.38
C PRO A 36 8.67 10.81 -0.38
N VAL A 37 8.63 9.74 -1.19
CA VAL A 37 7.42 9.37 -1.95
C VAL A 37 7.21 7.86 -2.03
N ILE A 38 5.95 7.45 -2.03
CA ILE A 38 5.53 6.07 -2.28
C ILE A 38 4.88 6.04 -3.67
N LEU A 39 5.42 5.21 -4.56
CA LEU A 39 4.79 4.86 -5.84
C LEU A 39 4.00 3.57 -5.61
N GLN A 40 2.68 3.66 -5.67
CA GLN A 40 1.81 2.52 -5.37
C GLN A 40 1.13 1.97 -6.63
N VAL A 41 0.87 0.67 -6.62
CA VAL A 41 0.45 -0.08 -7.80
C VAL A 41 -0.69 -1.00 -7.42
N SER A 42 -1.88 -0.74 -7.97
CA SER A 42 -3.00 -1.65 -7.80
C SER A 42 -2.85 -2.91 -8.65
N LYS A 43 -3.65 -3.94 -8.37
CA LYS A 43 -3.73 -5.14 -9.21
C LYS A 43 -4.01 -4.81 -10.68
N GLY A 44 -4.92 -3.87 -10.94
CA GLY A 44 -5.25 -3.42 -12.28
C GLY A 44 -4.07 -2.73 -12.98
N ALA A 45 -3.37 -1.86 -12.26
CA ALA A 45 -2.17 -1.18 -12.75
C ALA A 45 -1.06 -2.16 -13.14
N ARG A 46 -0.80 -3.15 -12.25
CA ARG A 46 0.20 -4.19 -12.47
C ARG A 46 -0.10 -5.05 -13.70
N ALA A 47 -1.38 -5.38 -13.93
CA ALA A 47 -1.81 -6.13 -15.10
C ALA A 47 -1.67 -5.31 -16.39
N TYR A 48 -2.02 -4.02 -16.36
CA TYR A 48 -1.91 -3.11 -17.50
C TYR A 48 -0.46 -2.86 -17.93
N ALA A 49 0.40 -2.49 -16.98
CA ALA A 49 1.77 -2.05 -17.27
C ALA A 49 2.74 -3.20 -17.56
N ASN A 50 2.35 -4.44 -17.27
CA ASN A 50 3.22 -5.60 -17.11
C ASN A 50 4.23 -5.44 -15.94
N PRO A 51 4.31 -6.42 -15.01
CA PRO A 51 5.14 -6.30 -13.80
C PRO A 51 6.61 -5.97 -14.08
N THR A 52 7.20 -6.58 -15.11
CA THR A 52 8.61 -6.39 -15.44
C THR A 52 8.89 -4.94 -15.85
N TYR A 53 8.07 -4.37 -16.72
CA TYR A 53 8.24 -2.99 -17.16
C TYR A 53 8.04 -2.02 -16.01
N LEU A 54 7.01 -2.26 -15.20
CA LEU A 54 6.69 -1.43 -14.05
C LEU A 54 7.86 -1.34 -13.04
N VAL A 55 8.43 -2.48 -12.65
CA VAL A 55 9.59 -2.49 -11.73
C VAL A 55 10.78 -1.77 -12.37
N LYS A 56 11.05 -1.97 -13.67
CA LYS A 56 12.16 -1.29 -14.36
C LYS A 56 11.97 0.21 -14.49
N LEU A 57 10.74 0.70 -14.65
CA LEU A 57 10.45 2.13 -14.63
C LEU A 57 10.71 2.73 -13.25
N VAL A 58 10.35 2.02 -12.18
CA VAL A 58 10.60 2.49 -10.80
C VAL A 58 12.10 2.44 -10.46
N GLU A 59 12.83 1.41 -10.88
CA GLU A 59 14.29 1.37 -10.76
C GLU A 59 14.96 2.57 -11.45
N ALA A 60 14.50 2.93 -12.65
CA ALA A 60 14.98 4.12 -13.35
C ALA A 60 14.66 5.41 -12.56
N ALA A 61 13.44 5.52 -12.02
CA ALA A 61 13.04 6.68 -11.22
C ALA A 61 13.88 6.84 -9.94
N VAL A 62 14.24 5.74 -9.29
CA VAL A 62 15.19 5.72 -8.15
C VAL A 62 16.57 6.18 -8.57
N ALA A 63 17.07 5.71 -9.73
CA ALA A 63 18.40 6.09 -10.22
C ALA A 63 18.50 7.58 -10.58
N GLU A 64 17.44 8.16 -11.15
CA GLU A 64 17.38 9.58 -11.51
C GLU A 64 17.17 10.50 -10.31
N ASN A 65 16.71 9.97 -9.16
CA ASN A 65 16.39 10.74 -7.95
C ASN A 65 17.15 10.23 -6.70
N PRO A 66 18.50 10.22 -6.70
CA PRO A 66 19.29 9.61 -5.63
C PRO A 66 19.18 10.32 -4.26
N ASP A 67 18.70 11.57 -4.25
CA ASP A 67 18.63 12.41 -3.06
C ASP A 67 17.33 12.23 -2.24
N ILE A 68 16.34 11.51 -2.79
CA ILE A 68 15.06 11.26 -2.10
C ILE A 68 14.79 9.75 -1.97
N PRO A 69 14.17 9.31 -0.85
CA PRO A 69 13.75 7.93 -0.72
C PRO A 69 12.45 7.68 -1.49
N ILE A 70 12.45 6.65 -2.34
CA ILE A 70 11.30 6.21 -3.13
C ILE A 70 10.96 4.78 -2.74
N VAL A 71 9.68 4.49 -2.51
CA VAL A 71 9.16 3.15 -2.21
C VAL A 71 8.28 2.67 -3.37
N LEU A 72 8.37 1.38 -3.68
CA LEU A 72 7.43 0.69 -4.56
C LEU A 72 6.48 -0.14 -3.71
N HIS A 73 5.18 0.17 -3.75
CA HIS A 73 4.14 -0.39 -2.89
C HIS A 73 3.06 -1.12 -3.71
N LEU A 74 2.67 -2.32 -3.28
CA LEU A 74 1.47 -3.00 -3.80
C LEU A 74 0.25 -2.43 -3.07
N ASP A 75 -0.66 -1.85 -3.82
CA ASP A 75 -1.92 -1.28 -3.34
C ASP A 75 -3.03 -2.33 -3.37
N HIS A 76 -3.76 -2.48 -2.25
CA HIS A 76 -4.86 -3.44 -2.06
C HIS A 76 -4.58 -4.87 -2.56
N GLY A 77 -3.53 -5.52 -2.04
CA GLY A 77 -3.20 -6.91 -2.38
C GLY A 77 -4.26 -7.90 -1.87
N PRO A 78 -5.02 -8.60 -2.73
CA PRO A 78 -6.20 -9.37 -2.31
C PRO A 78 -5.88 -10.76 -1.76
N SER A 79 -4.61 -11.19 -1.83
CA SER A 79 -4.20 -12.51 -1.36
C SER A 79 -2.72 -12.56 -1.02
N PHE A 80 -2.35 -13.57 -0.23
CA PHE A 80 -0.96 -13.90 0.05
C PHE A 80 -0.12 -14.08 -1.22
N GLU A 81 -0.67 -14.77 -2.23
CA GLU A 81 0.03 -15.07 -3.48
C GLU A 81 0.33 -13.80 -4.28
N MET A 82 -0.57 -12.81 -4.28
CA MET A 82 -0.31 -11.52 -4.93
C MET A 82 0.79 -10.75 -4.21
N CYS A 83 0.71 -10.66 -2.87
CA CYS A 83 1.73 -9.99 -2.06
C CYS A 83 3.09 -10.65 -2.26
N LYS A 84 3.14 -11.98 -2.19
CA LYS A 84 4.33 -12.79 -2.46
C LYS A 84 4.90 -12.51 -3.85
N ALA A 85 4.07 -12.50 -4.89
CA ALA A 85 4.54 -12.23 -6.24
C ALA A 85 5.15 -10.83 -6.37
N CYS A 86 4.58 -9.82 -5.71
CA CYS A 86 5.14 -8.46 -5.74
C CYS A 86 6.46 -8.37 -4.97
N VAL A 87 6.57 -9.02 -3.82
CA VAL A 87 7.85 -9.18 -3.09
C VAL A 87 8.90 -9.82 -3.99
N ASP A 88 8.55 -10.92 -4.67
CA ASP A 88 9.44 -11.65 -5.57
C ASP A 88 9.87 -10.82 -6.80
N ASP A 89 8.99 -9.95 -7.29
CA ASP A 89 9.26 -9.04 -8.41
C ASP A 89 10.16 -7.84 -8.02
N GLY A 90 10.37 -7.60 -6.72
CA GLY A 90 11.24 -6.53 -6.22
C GLY A 90 10.52 -5.34 -5.58
N PHE A 91 9.25 -5.48 -5.20
CA PHE A 91 8.55 -4.46 -4.40
C PHE A 91 9.23 -4.31 -3.03
N THR A 92 9.26 -3.08 -2.52
CA THR A 92 9.86 -2.75 -1.22
C THR A 92 8.81 -2.55 -0.12
N SER A 93 7.54 -2.52 -0.50
CA SER A 93 6.39 -2.54 0.40
C SER A 93 5.20 -3.25 -0.27
N VAL A 94 4.34 -3.90 0.52
CA VAL A 94 3.10 -4.51 0.04
C VAL A 94 1.96 -4.26 1.02
N MET A 95 0.75 -4.01 0.53
CA MET A 95 -0.47 -4.05 1.32
C MET A 95 -1.18 -5.38 1.12
N PHE A 96 -1.57 -6.02 2.22
CA PHE A 96 -2.57 -7.07 2.20
C PHE A 96 -3.92 -6.50 2.63
N ASP A 97 -4.88 -6.51 1.71
CA ASP A 97 -6.24 -6.09 1.99
C ASP A 97 -7.11 -7.30 2.34
N GLY A 98 -7.19 -7.57 3.64
CA GLY A 98 -8.09 -8.56 4.25
C GLY A 98 -9.32 -7.94 4.89
N SER A 99 -9.62 -6.65 4.64
CA SER A 99 -10.66 -5.87 5.31
C SER A 99 -12.05 -6.51 5.26
N SER A 100 -12.35 -7.19 4.17
CA SER A 100 -13.62 -7.89 3.93
C SER A 100 -13.70 -9.28 4.56
N LYS A 101 -12.59 -9.81 5.10
CA LYS A 101 -12.52 -11.12 5.74
C LYS A 101 -12.92 -11.04 7.22
N PRO A 102 -13.38 -12.16 7.83
CA PRO A 102 -13.51 -12.24 9.27
C PRO A 102 -12.20 -11.86 9.98
N TYR A 103 -12.29 -11.16 11.11
CA TYR A 103 -11.14 -10.60 11.84
C TYR A 103 -9.98 -11.59 12.05
N GLU A 104 -10.29 -12.81 12.50
CA GLU A 104 -9.29 -13.86 12.72
C GLU A 104 -8.65 -14.37 11.43
N GLU A 105 -9.38 -14.39 10.31
CA GLU A 105 -8.83 -14.75 9.00
C GLU A 105 -7.93 -13.63 8.45
N ASN A 106 -8.33 -12.36 8.64
CA ASN A 106 -7.51 -11.20 8.28
C ASN A 106 -6.18 -11.24 9.04
N ILE A 107 -6.20 -11.46 10.36
CA ILE A 107 -4.97 -11.61 11.16
C ILE A 107 -4.11 -12.76 10.62
N ALA A 108 -4.70 -13.94 10.39
CA ALA A 108 -3.95 -15.11 9.96
C ALA A 108 -3.26 -14.90 8.59
N GLU A 109 -3.97 -14.32 7.62
CA GLU A 109 -3.41 -14.06 6.29
C GLU A 109 -2.40 -12.89 6.30
N ALA A 110 -2.69 -11.79 7.01
CA ALA A 110 -1.76 -10.68 7.15
C ALA A 110 -0.46 -11.13 7.82
N SER A 111 -0.53 -11.93 8.89
CA SER A 111 0.65 -12.51 9.56
C SER A 111 1.49 -13.36 8.62
N LYS A 112 0.85 -14.13 7.73
CA LYS A 112 1.52 -14.94 6.73
C LYS A 112 2.25 -14.08 5.70
N VAL A 113 1.65 -12.96 5.28
CA VAL A 113 2.29 -11.98 4.39
C VAL A 113 3.49 -11.32 5.08
N VAL A 114 3.33 -10.88 6.33
CA VAL A 114 4.40 -10.31 7.17
C VAL A 114 5.58 -11.28 7.29
N GLU A 115 5.32 -12.54 7.68
CA GLU A 115 6.37 -13.55 7.85
C GLU A 115 7.16 -13.78 6.55
N TYR A 116 6.49 -13.69 5.39
CA TYR A 116 7.16 -13.81 4.10
C TYR A 116 7.95 -12.55 3.75
N ALA A 117 7.30 -11.39 3.73
CA ALA A 117 7.87 -10.12 3.29
C ALA A 117 9.07 -9.69 4.14
N HIS A 118 9.01 -9.88 5.46
CA HIS A 118 10.10 -9.52 6.37
C HIS A 118 11.39 -10.32 6.12
N LYS A 119 11.31 -11.53 5.55
CA LYS A 119 12.50 -12.31 5.13
C LYS A 119 13.29 -11.61 4.01
N TYR A 120 12.64 -10.70 3.27
CA TYR A 120 13.21 -9.94 2.17
C TYR A 120 13.40 -8.45 2.49
N ASN A 121 13.24 -8.05 3.76
CA ASN A 121 13.23 -6.65 4.21
C ASN A 121 12.15 -5.80 3.51
N VAL A 122 11.03 -6.41 3.17
CA VAL A 122 9.86 -5.72 2.59
C VAL A 122 8.87 -5.41 3.70
N THR A 123 8.39 -4.17 3.74
CA THR A 123 7.39 -3.74 4.75
C THR A 123 5.97 -4.12 4.34
N VAL A 124 5.11 -4.35 5.32
CA VAL A 124 3.71 -4.76 5.08
C VAL A 124 2.74 -3.76 5.69
N GLU A 125 1.81 -3.32 4.86
CA GLU A 125 0.58 -2.65 5.28
C GLU A 125 -0.56 -3.67 5.34
N ALA A 126 -1.50 -3.48 6.27
CA ALA A 126 -2.78 -4.17 6.24
C ALA A 126 -3.92 -3.18 6.50
N GLU A 127 -5.15 -3.61 6.23
CA GLU A 127 -6.35 -2.82 6.46
C GLU A 127 -7.26 -3.45 7.53
N LEU A 128 -7.81 -2.58 8.38
CA LEU A 128 -8.84 -2.94 9.36
C LEU A 128 -10.00 -1.94 9.30
N GLY A 129 -11.23 -2.45 9.24
CA GLY A 129 -12.41 -1.67 8.87
C GLY A 129 -12.73 -1.86 7.39
N THR A 130 -13.80 -1.27 6.88
CA THR A 130 -14.14 -1.34 5.45
C THR A 130 -14.45 0.04 4.94
N LEU A 131 -13.68 0.50 3.95
CA LEU A 131 -13.93 1.77 3.27
C LEU A 131 -15.20 1.68 2.41
N GLY A 132 -15.97 2.78 2.39
CA GLY A 132 -17.13 2.91 1.50
C GLY A 132 -16.68 3.39 0.11
N GLY A 133 -17.32 2.92 -0.97
CA GLY A 133 -17.00 3.39 -2.32
C GLY A 133 -16.93 2.29 -3.37
N VAL A 134 -16.34 2.63 -4.52
CA VAL A 134 -16.07 1.70 -5.62
C VAL A 134 -14.55 1.54 -5.72
N GLU A 135 -14.05 0.35 -5.43
CA GLU A 135 -12.63 -0.01 -5.51
C GLU A 135 -12.49 -1.26 -6.36
N ASP A 136 -11.72 -1.20 -7.46
CA ASP A 136 -11.30 -2.36 -8.26
C ASP A 136 -12.36 -3.47 -8.42
N GLU A 137 -13.59 -3.07 -8.78
CA GLU A 137 -14.82 -3.90 -9.00
C GLU A 137 -15.69 -4.24 -7.77
N VAL A 138 -15.27 -3.87 -6.55
CA VAL A 138 -16.06 -4.02 -5.31
C VAL A 138 -16.77 -2.70 -5.00
N SER A 139 -18.10 -2.73 -4.95
CA SER A 139 -18.91 -1.63 -4.44
C SER A 139 -19.35 -1.91 -3.01
N VAL A 140 -18.79 -1.19 -2.05
CA VAL A 140 -19.27 -1.17 -0.68
C VAL A 140 -20.27 -0.03 -0.54
N GLU A 141 -21.55 -0.37 -0.32
CA GLU A 141 -22.56 0.62 0.03
C GLU A 141 -22.12 1.39 1.29
N ALA A 142 -22.31 2.71 1.32
CA ALA A 142 -21.92 3.55 2.45
C ALA A 142 -22.48 3.05 3.80
N ASP A 143 -23.65 2.43 3.75
CA ASP A 143 -24.37 1.84 4.89
C ASP A 143 -23.68 0.58 5.47
N LYS A 144 -22.77 -0.02 4.68
CA LYS A 144 -21.95 -1.18 5.06
C LYS A 144 -20.49 -0.81 5.34
N ALA A 145 -20.11 0.45 5.12
CA ALA A 145 -18.81 0.95 5.53
C ALA A 145 -18.73 0.86 7.06
N MET A 146 -17.76 0.11 7.57
CA MET A 146 -17.54 -0.07 9.00
C MET A 146 -16.32 0.73 9.39
N TYR A 147 -16.52 1.69 10.29
CA TYR A 147 -15.42 2.35 10.98
C TYR A 147 -14.54 1.30 11.66
N THR A 148 -13.24 1.53 11.65
CA THR A 148 -12.30 0.72 12.43
C THR A 148 -12.68 0.80 13.90
N ASP A 149 -12.82 -0.35 14.55
CA ASP A 149 -12.96 -0.41 16.00
C ASP A 149 -11.60 -0.12 16.65
N PRO A 150 -11.44 0.99 17.40
CA PRO A 150 -10.17 1.33 18.04
C PRO A 150 -9.66 0.26 19.00
N ASP A 151 -10.56 -0.51 19.62
CA ASP A 151 -10.21 -1.56 20.58
C ASP A 151 -9.56 -2.77 19.88
N GLN A 152 -9.80 -2.94 18.57
CA GLN A 152 -9.18 -3.99 17.76
C GLN A 152 -7.80 -3.61 17.22
N VAL A 153 -7.49 -2.32 17.08
CA VAL A 153 -6.26 -1.84 16.43
C VAL A 153 -5.00 -2.37 17.12
N GLN A 154 -4.94 -2.27 18.45
CA GLN A 154 -3.76 -2.70 19.20
C GLN A 154 -3.56 -4.22 19.11
N ASP A 155 -4.65 -4.99 19.20
CA ASP A 155 -4.61 -6.45 19.06
C ASP A 155 -4.14 -6.86 17.66
N PHE A 156 -4.76 -6.28 16.62
CA PHE A 156 -4.46 -6.57 15.23
C PHE A 156 -2.98 -6.31 14.90
N VAL A 157 -2.47 -5.12 15.20
CA VAL A 157 -1.06 -4.76 14.93
C VAL A 157 -0.10 -5.68 15.71
N SER A 158 -0.41 -5.98 16.98
CA SER A 158 0.45 -6.82 17.81
C SER A 158 0.50 -8.27 17.33
N ARG A 159 -0.61 -8.81 16.85
CA ARG A 159 -0.72 -10.21 16.39
C ARG A 159 -0.20 -10.40 14.98
N THR A 160 -0.35 -9.40 14.11
CA THR A 160 0.09 -9.48 12.71
C THR A 160 1.54 -9.09 12.53
N GLY A 161 2.03 -8.10 13.29
CA GLY A 161 3.37 -7.53 13.11
C GLY A 161 3.50 -6.64 11.87
N VAL A 162 2.39 -6.09 11.36
CA VAL A 162 2.43 -5.14 10.23
C VAL A 162 3.18 -3.86 10.57
N ASP A 163 3.76 -3.23 9.54
CA ASP A 163 4.57 -2.02 9.64
C ASP A 163 3.72 -0.74 9.54
N SER A 164 2.57 -0.83 8.88
CA SER A 164 1.53 0.21 8.81
C SER A 164 0.13 -0.42 8.82
N LEU A 165 -0.86 0.38 9.23
CA LEU A 165 -2.27 -0.03 9.28
C LEU A 165 -3.14 1.05 8.62
N ALA A 166 -3.85 0.67 7.58
CA ALA A 166 -4.95 1.45 7.02
C ALA A 166 -6.20 1.29 7.89
N ILE A 167 -6.85 2.41 8.22
CA ILE A 167 -8.04 2.46 9.06
C ILE A 167 -9.17 3.20 8.36
N ALA A 168 -10.40 2.70 8.50
CA ALA A 168 -11.61 3.33 8.03
C ALA A 168 -12.11 4.37 9.05
N ILE A 169 -11.97 5.65 8.68
CA ILE A 169 -12.44 6.81 9.46
C ILE A 169 -13.43 7.71 8.70
N GLY A 170 -14.08 7.15 7.67
CA GLY A 170 -15.14 7.83 6.91
C GLY A 170 -14.70 8.39 5.55
N THR A 171 -13.52 8.01 5.07
CA THR A 171 -13.05 8.29 3.71
C THR A 171 -13.70 7.31 2.72
N SER A 172 -13.84 7.75 1.47
CA SER A 172 -14.33 6.92 0.37
C SER A 172 -13.40 6.97 -0.83
N HIS A 173 -13.23 5.86 -1.52
CA HIS A 173 -12.47 5.83 -2.77
C HIS A 173 -13.25 6.45 -3.94
N GLY A 174 -12.52 7.21 -4.77
CA GLY A 174 -13.06 7.90 -5.94
C GLY A 174 -13.73 9.24 -5.62
N ALA A 175 -14.39 9.82 -6.63
CA ALA A 175 -15.11 11.07 -6.45
C ALA A 175 -16.27 10.88 -5.46
N TYR A 176 -16.30 11.68 -4.40
CA TYR A 176 -17.41 11.75 -3.45
C TYR A 176 -18.72 11.91 -4.23
N LYS A 177 -19.66 10.99 -4.05
CA LYS A 177 -21.03 11.10 -4.59
C LYS A 177 -21.98 11.58 -3.51
#